data_AF-A0A841VGT2-F1
#
_entry.id   AF-A0A841VGT2-F1
#
_cell.length_a   1.000
_cell.length_b   1.000
_cell.length_c   1.000
_cell.angle_alpha   90.00
_cell.angle_beta   90.00
_cell.angle_gamma   90.00
#
_symmetry.space_group_name_H-M   'P 1'
#
loop_
_entity.id
_entity.type
_entity.pdbx_description
1 polymer ?
#
loop_
_entity_poly.entity_id
_entity_poly.type
_entity_poly.pdbx_seq_one_letter_code
_entity_poly.pdbx_strand_id
1 'polypeptide(L)'
;MKPRRSKHSTDLDLFLDFPSTKTYLAEVLGVSRSTLVTWENLAFWRIPSFRDAYPKTHDGSYDRESPLSPYQAWILGRVGRLMAQLRRSERVKGYIAKNPNDFSRYRYQQAFQQIQKIQKGA
;
A
#
# COMPACT_ATOMS: atom_id res chain seq x y z
N MET A 1 6.77 2.89 13.53
CA MET A 1 8.09 3.46 13.16
C MET A 1 7.81 4.66 12.26
N LYS A 2 8.28 5.87 12.61
CA LYS A 2 8.06 7.08 11.78
C LYS A 2 8.94 7.03 10.52
N PRO A 3 8.52 7.59 9.38
CA PRO A 3 9.40 7.71 8.22
C PRO A 3 10.64 8.54 8.61
N ARG A 4 11.83 8.05 8.22
CA ARG A 4 13.12 8.67 8.60
C ARG A 4 13.38 9.97 7.84
N ARG A 5 12.79 10.17 6.65
CA ARG A 5 13.10 11.29 5.76
C ARG A 5 12.00 12.33 5.57
N SER A 6 10.75 12.05 5.94
CA SER A 6 9.66 13.03 5.82
C SER A 6 8.60 12.79 6.89
N LYS A 7 8.19 13.85 7.59
CA LYS A 7 7.07 13.78 8.55
C LYS A 7 5.71 13.58 7.87
N HIS A 8 5.63 13.84 6.56
CA HIS A 8 4.39 13.94 5.80
C HIS A 8 4.28 12.97 4.62
N SER A 9 5.33 12.17 4.34
CA SER A 9 5.34 11.27 3.17
C SER A 9 4.25 10.21 3.19
N THR A 10 3.70 9.93 4.37
CA THR A 10 2.56 9.05 4.49
C THR A 10 1.23 9.78 4.46
N ASP A 11 1.14 11.10 4.65
CA ASP A 11 -0.14 11.76 4.98
C ASP A 11 -1.18 11.65 3.85
N LEU A 12 -0.75 11.52 2.60
CA LEU A 12 -1.58 11.41 1.41
C LEU A 12 -1.62 10.00 0.82
N ASP A 13 -2.68 9.72 0.07
CA ASP A 13 -2.74 8.49 -0.73
C ASP A 13 -1.73 8.60 -1.89
N LEU A 14 -0.89 7.59 -2.03
CA LEU A 14 0.09 7.50 -3.12
C LEU A 14 -0.54 6.78 -4.31
N PHE A 15 -0.54 7.43 -5.48
CA PHE A 15 -0.96 6.83 -6.74
C PHE A 15 0.23 6.81 -7.70
N LEU A 16 0.57 5.60 -8.18
CA LEU A 16 1.63 5.40 -9.15
C LEU A 16 1.01 4.97 -10.48
N ASP A 17 1.57 5.45 -11.58
CA ASP A 17 1.10 5.07 -12.92
C ASP A 17 1.74 3.76 -13.43
N PHE A 18 2.74 3.25 -12.70
CA PHE A 18 3.53 2.07 -13.10
C PHE A 18 3.81 1.14 -11.91
N PRO A 19 4.07 -0.17 -12.17
CA PRO A 19 4.52 -1.10 -11.15
C PRO A 19 5.85 -0.68 -10.53
N SER A 20 5.98 -0.75 -9.21
CA SER A 20 7.15 -0.25 -8.48
C SER A 20 7.86 -1.33 -7.68
N THR A 21 9.19 -1.25 -7.60
CA THR A 21 9.94 -2.12 -6.69
C THR A 21 9.74 -1.69 -5.25
N LYS A 22 9.89 -2.63 -4.30
CA LYS A 22 9.83 -2.34 -2.86
C LYS A 22 10.87 -1.30 -2.45
N THR A 23 12.04 -1.30 -3.09
CA THR A 23 13.10 -0.32 -2.82
C THR A 23 12.66 1.08 -3.21
N TYR A 24 12.18 1.26 -4.45
CA TYR A 24 11.67 2.55 -4.93
C TYR A 24 10.51 3.06 -4.05
N LEU A 25 9.55 2.19 -3.75
CA LEU A 25 8.42 2.59 -2.90
C LEU A 25 8.84 2.99 -1.49
N ALA A 26 9.84 2.31 -0.90
CA ALA A 26 10.36 2.67 0.40
C ALA A 26 11.03 4.05 0.39
N GLU A 27 11.75 4.39 -0.69
CA GLU A 27 12.34 5.70 -0.90
C GLU A 27 11.28 6.80 -1.02
N VAL A 28 10.27 6.60 -1.87
CA VAL A 28 9.13 7.53 -2.04
C VAL A 28 8.42 7.77 -0.71
N LEU A 29 8.18 6.72 0.07
CA LEU A 29 7.52 6.83 1.36
C LEU A 29 8.46 7.31 2.49
N GLY A 30 9.76 7.49 2.23
CA GLY A 30 10.74 7.94 3.22
C GLY A 30 10.97 6.96 4.37
N VAL A 31 10.77 5.66 4.15
CA VAL A 31 10.95 4.58 5.14
C VAL A 31 12.07 3.63 4.75
N SER A 32 12.52 2.81 5.70
CA SER A 32 13.46 1.73 5.35
C SER A 32 12.75 0.61 4.59
N ARG A 33 13.48 -0.09 3.70
CA ARG A 33 12.95 -1.26 2.97
C ARG A 33 12.38 -2.33 3.92
N SER A 34 13.04 -2.58 5.06
CA SER A 34 12.55 -3.55 6.07
C SER A 34 11.23 -3.13 6.71
N THR A 35 11.02 -1.82 6.92
CA THR A 35 9.72 -1.28 7.36
C THR A 35 8.65 -1.54 6.32
N LEU A 36 8.94 -1.28 5.04
CA LEU A 36 7.99 -1.55 3.96
C LEU A 36 7.64 -3.04 3.86
N VAL A 37 8.62 -3.94 3.98
CA VAL A 37 8.40 -5.40 4.01
C VAL A 37 7.52 -5.82 5.20
N THR A 38 7.65 -5.15 6.34
CA THR A 38 6.76 -5.39 7.48
C THR A 38 5.31 -5.01 7.17
N TRP A 39 5.10 -3.89 6.48
CA TRP A 39 3.77 -3.46 6.05
C TRP A 39 3.20 -4.37 4.97
N GLU A 40 4.05 -4.81 4.05
CA GLU A 40 3.72 -5.78 2.99
C GLU A 40 3.24 -7.10 3.59
N ASN A 41 3.96 -7.66 4.57
CA ASN A 41 3.53 -8.86 5.27
C ASN A 41 2.16 -8.68 5.93
N LEU A 42 1.93 -7.53 6.58
CA LEU A 42 0.64 -7.23 7.20
C LEU A 42 -0.48 -7.17 6.15
N ALA A 43 -0.26 -6.46 5.05
CA ALA A 43 -1.23 -6.33 3.97
C ALA A 43 -1.52 -7.70 3.30
N PHE A 44 -0.48 -8.48 3.00
CA PHE A 44 -0.58 -9.80 2.37
C PHE A 44 -1.49 -10.76 3.14
N TRP A 45 -1.40 -10.77 4.47
CA TRP A 45 -2.20 -11.68 5.30
C TRP A 45 -3.58 -11.15 5.64
N ARG A 46 -3.82 -9.84 5.54
CA ARG A 46 -5.07 -9.21 6.01
C ARG A 46 -5.95 -8.67 4.91
N ILE A 47 -5.44 -8.49 3.70
CA ILE A 47 -6.16 -7.90 2.57
C ILE A 47 -6.09 -8.90 1.41
N PRO A 48 -7.12 -9.75 1.21
CA PRO A 48 -7.12 -10.77 0.16
C PRO A 48 -6.85 -10.19 -1.23
N SER A 49 -7.49 -9.07 -1.58
CA SER A 49 -7.31 -8.40 -2.88
C SER A 49 -5.89 -7.87 -3.12
N PHE A 50 -5.13 -7.57 -2.05
CA PHE A 50 -3.71 -7.20 -2.13
C PHE A 50 -2.84 -8.41 -2.44
N ARG A 51 -3.12 -9.54 -1.78
CA ARG A 51 -2.44 -10.80 -2.04
C ARG A 51 -2.71 -11.29 -3.47
N ASP A 52 -3.95 -11.24 -3.90
CA ASP A 52 -4.38 -11.66 -5.24
C ASP A 52 -3.92 -10.72 -6.37
N ALA A 53 -3.26 -9.61 -6.03
CA ALA A 53 -2.62 -8.74 -7.01
C ALA A 53 -1.18 -9.18 -7.35
N TYR A 54 -0.58 -10.12 -6.58
CA TYR A 54 0.69 -10.72 -6.96
C TYR A 54 0.48 -11.72 -8.11
N PRO A 55 1.41 -11.78 -9.09
CA PRO A 55 1.41 -12.84 -10.08
C PRO A 55 1.65 -14.19 -9.39
N LYS A 56 1.14 -15.25 -10.02
CA LYS A 56 1.39 -16.62 -9.56
C LYS A 56 2.62 -17.18 -10.26
N THR A 57 3.46 -17.87 -9.51
CA THR A 57 4.58 -18.67 -10.01
C THR A 57 4.08 -19.96 -10.64
N HIS A 58 4.99 -20.72 -11.26
CA HIS A 58 4.69 -21.99 -11.92
C HIS A 58 4.09 -23.05 -10.97
N ASP A 59 4.44 -23.01 -9.69
CA ASP A 59 3.93 -23.89 -8.63
C ASP A 59 2.59 -23.40 -8.02
N GLY A 60 2.05 -22.29 -8.53
CA GLY A 60 0.80 -21.69 -8.06
C GLY A 60 0.94 -20.84 -6.80
N SER A 61 2.15 -20.69 -6.25
CA SER A 61 2.42 -19.76 -5.15
C SER A 61 2.43 -18.30 -5.64
N TYR A 62 2.45 -17.34 -4.72
CA TYR A 62 2.48 -15.92 -5.09
C TYR A 62 3.92 -15.44 -5.23
N ASP A 63 4.29 -14.88 -6.39
CA ASP A 63 5.58 -14.22 -6.58
C ASP A 63 5.58 -12.88 -5.85
N ARG A 64 6.19 -12.86 -4.67
CA ARG A 64 6.29 -11.66 -3.83
C ARG A 64 7.51 -10.81 -4.15
N GLU A 65 8.40 -11.26 -5.01
CA GLU A 65 9.56 -10.48 -5.46
C GLU A 65 9.24 -9.66 -6.71
N SER A 66 8.13 -9.95 -7.39
CA SER A 66 7.61 -9.13 -8.49
C SER A 66 7.40 -7.67 -8.07
N PRO A 67 7.55 -6.71 -9.00
CA PRO A 67 7.15 -5.33 -8.77
C PRO A 67 5.71 -5.20 -8.26
N LEU A 68 5.50 -4.31 -7.30
CA LEU A 68 4.20 -4.00 -6.72
C LEU A 68 3.36 -3.25 -7.74
N SER A 69 2.15 -3.73 -8.01
CA SER A 69 1.18 -2.99 -8.82
C SER A 69 0.84 -1.62 -8.19
N PRO A 70 0.34 -0.64 -8.98
CA PRO A 70 -0.16 0.63 -8.45
C PRO A 70 -1.12 0.51 -7.26
N TYR A 71 -2.02 -0.47 -7.32
CA TYR A 71 -2.95 -0.76 -6.23
C TYR A 71 -2.22 -1.25 -4.97
N GLN A 72 -1.24 -2.15 -5.11
CA GLN A 72 -0.44 -2.61 -3.96
C GLN A 72 0.37 -1.46 -3.35
N ALA A 73 0.97 -0.59 -4.18
CA ALA A 73 1.68 0.58 -3.69
C ALA A 73 0.76 1.54 -2.90
N TRP A 74 -0.45 1.79 -3.40
CA TRP A 74 -1.48 2.58 -2.73
C TRP A 74 -1.88 1.98 -1.37
N ILE A 75 -2.10 0.65 -1.31
CA ILE A 75 -2.39 -0.06 -0.06
C ILE A 75 -1.25 0.11 0.95
N LEU A 76 0.01 -0.02 0.53
CA LEU A 76 1.14 0.13 1.43
C LEU A 76 1.30 1.56 1.95
N GLY A 77 0.99 2.57 1.14
CA GLY A 77 0.87 3.96 1.60
C GLY A 77 -0.17 4.10 2.72
N ARG A 78 -1.36 3.51 2.52
CA ARG A 78 -2.44 3.51 3.54
C ARG A 78 -2.06 2.77 4.82
N VAL A 79 -1.47 1.58 4.71
CA VAL A 79 -0.97 0.82 5.86
C VAL A 79 0.10 1.64 6.59
N GLY A 80 0.98 2.31 5.85
CA GLY A 80 1.96 3.24 6.41
C GLY A 80 1.34 4.35 7.27
N ARG A 81 0.26 4.98 6.80
CA ARG A 81 -0.50 5.96 7.60
C ARG A 81 -1.05 5.37 8.87
N LEU A 82 -1.72 4.23 8.78
CA LEU A 82 -2.28 3.58 9.95
C LEU A 82 -1.19 3.18 10.95
N MET A 83 -0.03 2.76 10.46
CA MET A 83 1.14 2.49 11.30
C MET A 83 1.70 3.75 11.96
N ALA A 84 1.66 4.91 11.29
CA ALA A 84 2.06 6.19 11.87
C ALA A 84 1.07 6.68 12.95
N GLN A 85 -0.23 6.52 12.72
CA GLN A 85 -1.31 6.97 13.60
C GLN A 85 -1.49 6.03 14.81
N LEU A 86 -1.66 4.73 14.56
CA LEU A 86 -2.02 3.74 15.59
C LEU A 86 -0.81 3.17 16.33
N ARG A 87 0.40 3.32 15.75
CA ARG A 87 1.72 2.91 16.27
C ARG A 87 1.89 1.41 16.60
N ARG A 88 0.83 0.61 16.59
CA ARG A 88 0.83 -0.83 16.93
C ARG A 88 0.21 -1.66 15.81
N SER A 89 0.93 -2.67 15.33
CA SER A 89 0.49 -3.54 14.23
C SER A 89 -0.84 -4.23 14.52
N GLU A 90 -1.11 -4.65 15.76
CA GLU A 90 -2.39 -5.26 16.14
C GLU A 90 -3.58 -4.32 15.97
N ARG A 91 -3.41 -3.02 16.24
CA ARG A 91 -4.46 -2.03 16.02
C ARG A 91 -4.72 -1.82 14.53
N VAL A 92 -3.67 -1.84 13.71
CA VAL A 92 -3.80 -1.78 12.25
C VAL A 92 -4.52 -3.01 11.70
N LYS A 93 -4.17 -4.22 12.18
CA LYS A 93 -4.89 -5.46 11.82
C LYS A 93 -6.38 -5.36 12.17
N GLY A 94 -6.69 -4.90 13.40
CA GLY A 94 -8.07 -4.70 13.84
C GLY A 94 -8.83 -3.67 13.01
N TYR A 95 -8.16 -2.58 12.60
CA TYR A 95 -8.75 -1.58 11.72
C TYR A 95 -9.08 -2.14 10.33
N ILE A 96 -8.14 -2.87 9.71
CA ILE A 96 -8.35 -3.50 8.39
C ILE A 96 -9.52 -4.48 8.44
N ALA A 97 -9.57 -5.31 9.49
CA ALA A 97 -10.65 -6.29 9.67
C ALA A 97 -12.04 -5.64 9.81
N LYS A 98 -12.11 -4.48 10.48
CA LYS A 98 -13.37 -3.73 10.65
C LYS A 98 -13.78 -2.95 9.40
N ASN A 99 -12.82 -2.55 8.56
CA ASN A 99 -13.04 -1.68 7.41
C ASN A 99 -12.45 -2.28 6.12
N PRO A 100 -12.83 -3.49 5.71
CA PRO A 100 -12.23 -4.16 4.54
C PRO A 100 -12.46 -3.36 3.24
N ASN A 101 -13.58 -2.63 3.15
CA ASN A 101 -13.95 -1.83 1.98
C ASN A 101 -12.96 -0.69 1.71
N ASP A 102 -12.30 -0.15 2.74
CA ASP A 102 -11.29 0.92 2.62
C ASP A 102 -10.03 0.47 1.88
N PHE A 103 -9.84 -0.85 1.75
CA PHE A 103 -8.71 -1.48 1.09
C PHE A 103 -9.12 -2.18 -0.20
N SER A 104 -10.38 -2.03 -0.64
CA SER A 104 -10.87 -2.69 -1.85
C SER A 104 -10.29 -2.08 -3.13
N ARG A 105 -10.23 -2.88 -4.22
CA ARG A 105 -9.91 -2.36 -5.57
C ARG A 105 -10.91 -1.31 -6.04
N TYR A 106 -12.18 -1.45 -5.65
CA TYR A 106 -13.22 -0.47 -5.95
C TYR A 106 -12.89 0.89 -5.33
N ARG A 107 -12.51 0.92 -4.05
CA ARG A 107 -12.13 2.17 -3.37
C ARG A 107 -10.90 2.82 -4.00
N TYR A 108 -9.91 2.02 -4.40
CA TYR A 108 -8.76 2.50 -5.16
C TYR A 108 -9.18 3.16 -6.47
N GLN A 109 -10.01 2.50 -7.27
CA GLN A 109 -10.48 3.01 -8.56
C GLN A 109 -11.24 4.33 -8.42
N GLN A 110 -12.13 4.44 -7.43
CA GLN A 110 -12.84 5.69 -7.15
C GLN A 110 -11.88 6.84 -6.85
N ALA A 111 -10.90 6.60 -5.97
CA ALA A 111 -9.94 7.63 -5.58
C ALA A 111 -9.02 8.03 -6.75
N PHE A 112 -8.59 7.05 -7.56
CA PHE A 112 -7.77 7.30 -8.74
C PHE A 112 -8.52 8.12 -9.81
N GLN A 113 -9.78 7.77 -10.09
CA GLN A 113 -10.63 8.52 -11.03
C GLN A 113 -10.85 9.97 -10.58
N GLN A 114 -11.00 10.22 -9.28
CA GLN A 114 -11.15 11.57 -8.75
C GLN A 114 -9.91 12.42 -9.05
N ILE A 115 -8.71 11.86 -8.87
CA ILE A 115 -7.45 12.56 -9.17
C ILE A 115 -7.32 12.84 -10.67
N GLN A 116 -7.64 11.86 -11.52
CA GLN A 116 -7.59 12.05 -12.97
C GLN A 116 -8.56 13.15 -13.45
N LYS A 117 -9.73 13.27 -12.83
CA LYS A 117 -10.69 14.35 -13.14
C LYS A 117 -10.14 15.73 -12.77
N ILE A 118 -9.47 15.85 -11.62
CA ILE A 118 -8.83 17.10 -11.18
C ILE A 118 -7.73 17.51 -12.17
N GLN A 119 -6.90 16.56 -12.61
CA GLN A 119 -5.82 16.83 -13.56
C GLN A 119 -6.30 17.24 -14.96
N LYS A 120 -7.50 16.81 -15.37
CA LYS A 120 -8.10 17.18 -16.66
C LYS A 120 -8.92 18.47 -16.63
N GLY A 121 -9.25 18.97 -15.43
CA GLY A 121 -10.02 20.20 -15.22
C GLY A 121 -9.17 21.40 -14.80
N ALA A 122 -7.85 21.26 -14.79
CA ALA A 122 -6.84 22.30 -14.59
C ALA A 122 -6.08 22.52 -15.90
#